data_AF-A0A9D4LR99-F1
#
_entry.id   AF-A0A9D4LR99-F1
#
_cell.length_a   1.000
_cell.length_b   1.000
_cell.length_c   1.000
_cell.angle_alpha   90.00
_cell.angle_beta   90.00
_cell.angle_gamma   90.00
#
_symmetry.space_group_name_H-M   'P 1'
#
loop_
_entity.id
_entity.type
_entity.pdbx_description
1 polymer ?
#
loop_
_entity_poly.entity_id
_entity_poly.type
_entity_poly.pdbx_seq_one_letter_code
_entity_poly.pdbx_strand_id
1 'polypeptide(L)' 'MLSDCGNLASLTDSTVHYLNGTFYLSTATVQCIEGYRVKKEYNNSVTSEDIQCTSAGHWQASKGCERKGI' A
#
# COMPACT_ATOMS: atom_id res chain seq x y z
N MET A 1 -6.43 -21.93 -10.02
CA MET A 1 -6.47 -20.58 -10.63
C MET A 1 -5.78 -19.65 -9.66
N LEU A 2 -4.79 -18.85 -10.08
CA LEU A 2 -4.24 -17.81 -9.20
C LEU A 2 -5.30 -16.71 -9.05
N SER A 3 -5.58 -16.31 -7.82
CA SER A 3 -6.47 -15.18 -7.56
C SER A 3 -5.77 -13.88 -7.96
N ASP A 4 -6.45 -13.06 -8.77
CA ASP A 4 -5.99 -11.73 -9.16
C ASP A 4 -6.64 -10.69 -8.24
N CYS A 5 -5.83 -9.90 -7.54
CA CYS A 5 -6.29 -8.81 -6.69
C CYS A 5 -6.60 -7.54 -7.47
N GLY A 6 -6.22 -7.48 -8.74
CA GLY A 6 -6.39 -6.34 -9.62
C GLY A 6 -5.59 -5.11 -9.19
N ASN A 7 -5.86 -3.99 -9.84
CA ASN A 7 -5.25 -2.71 -9.50
C ASN A 7 -5.97 -2.10 -8.29
N LEU A 8 -5.19 -1.70 -7.27
CA LEU A 8 -5.62 -0.77 -6.23
C LEU A 8 -6.01 0.56 -6.89
N ALA A 9 -7.27 0.95 -6.72
CA ALA A 9 -7.70 2.31 -7.00
C ALA A 9 -6.81 3.27 -6.20
N SER A 10 -6.32 4.34 -6.84
CA SER A 10 -5.36 5.28 -6.26
C SER A 10 -5.70 5.63 -4.81
N LEU A 11 -4.94 5.05 -3.89
CA LEU A 11 -5.10 5.29 -2.46
C LEU A 11 -4.82 6.78 -2.21
N THR A 12 -5.70 7.44 -1.45
CA THR A 12 -5.61 8.90 -1.21
C THR A 12 -4.26 9.29 -0.63
N ASP A 13 -3.68 10.38 -1.14
CA ASP A 13 -2.39 10.92 -0.71
C ASP A 13 -1.23 9.91 -0.84
N SER A 14 -1.30 9.01 -1.82
CA SER A 14 -0.26 8.01 -2.08
C SER A 14 -0.14 7.61 -3.56
N THR A 15 1.01 7.04 -3.91
CA THR A 15 1.31 6.36 -5.16
C THR A 15 1.48 4.87 -4.91
N VAL A 16 1.04 4.02 -5.84
CA VAL A 16 1.11 2.56 -5.70
C VAL A 16 2.04 1.99 -6.77
N HIS A 17 2.99 1.16 -6.34
CA HIS A 17 3.94 0.47 -7.22
C HIS A 17 3.77 -1.04 -7.08
N TYR A 18 3.35 -1.71 -8.16
CA TYR A 18 3.19 -3.17 -8.17
C TYR A 18 4.51 -3.87 -8.46
N LEU A 19 4.87 -4.82 -7.59
CA LEU A 19 6.00 -5.71 -7.73
C LEU A 19 5.48 -7.08 -8.15
N ASN A 20 5.83 -7.50 -9.37
CA ASN A 20 5.44 -8.79 -9.96
C ASN A 20 3.93 -8.94 -10.23
N GLY A 21 3.26 -7.86 -10.66
CA GLY A 21 1.85 -7.91 -11.08
C GLY A 21 0.85 -7.79 -9.93
N THR A 22 -0.32 -8.39 -10.10
CA THR A 22 -1.47 -8.25 -9.18
C THR A 22 -2.02 -9.58 -8.68
N PHE A 23 -1.27 -10.67 -8.81
CA PHE A 23 -1.73 -12.03 -8.49
C PHE A 23 -1.37 -12.44 -7.06
N TYR A 24 -1.91 -13.56 -6.58
CA TYR A 24 -1.60 -14.12 -5.27
C TYR A 24 -0.08 -14.14 -4.98
N LEU A 25 0.31 -13.60 -3.82
CA LEU A 25 1.70 -13.35 -3.38
C LEU A 25 2.44 -12.20 -4.07
N SER A 26 1.86 -11.53 -5.07
CA SER A 26 2.40 -10.26 -5.57
C SER A 26 2.35 -9.20 -4.46
N THR A 27 3.28 -8.26 -4.51
CA THR A 27 3.43 -7.18 -3.53
C THR A 27 3.15 -5.85 -4.20
N ALA A 28 2.51 -4.92 -3.49
CA ALA A 28 2.39 -3.54 -3.91
C ALA A 28 2.96 -2.63 -2.81
N THR A 29 3.83 -1.71 -3.21
CA THR A 29 4.36 -0.68 -2.31
C THR A 29 3.47 0.55 -2.43
N VAL A 30 2.80 0.91 -1.35
CA VAL A 30 2.00 2.13 -1.22
C VAL A 30 2.90 3.20 -0.62
N GLN A 31 3.25 4.20 -1.41
CA GLN A 31 4.12 5.31 -1.02
C GLN A 31 3.29 6.58 -0.82
N CYS A 32 3.26 7.11 0.39
CA CYS A 32 2.66 8.40 0.69
C CYS A 32 3.37 9.53 -0.07
N ILE A 33 2.58 10.49 -0.55
CA ILE A 33 3.11 11.69 -1.21
C ILE A 33 3.88 12.59 -0.23
N GLU A 34 4.63 13.55 -0.77
CA GLU A 34 5.37 14.50 0.04
C GLU A 34 4.45 15.25 1.03
N GLY A 35 4.92 15.40 2.27
CA GLY A 35 4.11 15.96 3.36
C GLY A 35 3.24 14.95 4.11
N TYR A 36 3.18 13.69 3.66
CA TYR A 36 2.42 12.61 4.29
C TYR A 36 3.30 11.45 4.76
N ARG A 37 2.78 10.64 5.68
CA ARG A 37 3.42 9.45 6.26
C ARG A 37 2.36 8.35 6.48
N VAL A 38 2.80 7.11 6.63
CA VAL A 38 1.90 5.97 6.92
C VAL A 38 1.28 6.15 8.31
N LYS A 39 -0.03 5.90 8.43
CA LYS A 39 -0.77 5.99 9.70
C LYS A 39 -0.26 4.96 10.71
N LYS A 40 0.14 5.43 11.90
CA LYS A 40 0.49 4.63 13.10
C LYS A 40 1.73 3.72 12.98
N GLU A 41 2.81 4.17 12.36
CA GLU A 41 4.14 3.63 12.69
C GLU A 41 4.68 4.40 13.92
N TYR A 42 4.84 3.70 15.05
CA TYR A 42 5.08 4.31 16.37
C TYR A 42 6.42 5.07 16.49
N ASN A 43 7.27 5.04 15.46
CA ASN A 43 8.52 5.80 15.39
C ASN A 43 8.83 6.20 13.94
N ASN A 44 8.89 7.51 13.70
CA ASN A 44 9.52 8.19 12.56
C ASN A 44 9.14 7.80 11.12
N SER A 45 8.52 8.77 10.42
CA SER A 45 8.75 9.08 9.00
C SER A 45 8.62 7.96 7.96
N VAL A 46 7.96 6.85 8.28
CA VAL A 46 7.67 5.83 7.27
C VAL A 46 6.71 6.41 6.25
N THR A 47 7.19 6.51 5.02
CA THR A 47 6.46 7.09 3.88
C THR A 47 5.98 6.02 2.92
N SER A 48 6.25 4.75 3.18
CA SER A 48 5.80 3.65 2.34
C SER A 48 5.45 2.42 3.15
N GLU A 49 4.43 1.69 2.73
CA GLU A 49 4.04 0.38 3.27
C GLU A 49 3.92 -0.64 2.14
N ASP A 50 4.34 -1.88 2.41
CA ASP A 50 4.19 -2.99 1.48
C ASP A 50 2.94 -3.80 1.85
N ILE A 51 2.07 -4.04 0.86
CA ILE A 51 0.87 -4.87 1.01
C ILE A 51 0.90 -6.01 0.00
N GLN A 52 0.41 -7.17 0.40
CA GLN A 52 0.44 -8.38 -0.42
C GLN A 52 -0.95 -8.75 -0.93
N CYS A 53 -1.01 -9.32 -2.13
CA CYS A 53 -2.21 -9.94 -2.65
C CYS A 53 -2.47 -11.28 -1.95
N THR A 54 -3.66 -11.42 -1.36
CA THR A 54 -4.07 -12.60 -0.61
C THR A 54 -4.67 -13.68 -1.51
N SER A 55 -4.79 -14.91 -1.00
CA SER A 55 -5.39 -16.03 -1.74
C SER A 55 -6.88 -15.81 -2.05
N ALA A 56 -7.54 -14.89 -1.33
CA ALA A 56 -8.92 -14.49 -1.56
C ALA A 56 -9.10 -13.55 -2.77
N GLY A 57 -8.02 -13.07 -3.40
CA GLY A 57 -8.12 -12.08 -4.49
C GLY A 57 -8.34 -10.65 -3.97
N HIS A 58 -7.86 -10.36 -2.77
CA HIS A 58 -7.87 -9.01 -2.20
C HIS A 58 -6.48 -8.62 -1.70
N TRP A 59 -6.13 -7.35 -1.87
CA TRP A 59 -4.94 -6.78 -1.25
C TRP A 59 -5.09 -6.71 0.27
N GLN A 60 -4.00 -6.89 1.00
CA GLN A 60 -3.95 -6.59 2.43
C GLN A 60 -4.35 -5.13 2.69
N ALA A 61 -4.99 -4.91 3.84
CA ALA A 61 -5.46 -3.57 4.21
C ALA A 61 -4.27 -2.62 4.44
N SER A 62 -4.14 -1.63 3.57
CA SER A 62 -3.26 -0.47 3.75
C SER A 62 -3.68 0.31 5.00
N LYS A 63 -2.69 0.77 5.77
CA LYS A 63 -2.90 1.70 6.89
C LYS A 63 -3.33 3.07 6.39
N GLY A 64 -2.90 3.42 5.17
CA GLY A 64 -3.16 4.69 4.52
C GLY A 64 -2.27 5.80 5.04
N CYS A 65 -2.34 6.96 4.39
CA CYS A 65 -1.46 8.09 4.67
C CYS A 65 -2.12 9.16 5.55
N GLU A 66 -1.35 9.76 6.44
CA GLU A 66 -1.70 10.94 7.24
C GLU A 66 -0.68 12.05 7.03
N ARG A 67 -1.10 13.30 7.21
CA ARG A 67 -0.22 14.46 7.10
C ARG A 67 0.83 14.44 8.20
N LYS A 68 2.09 14.71 7.86
CA LYS A 68 3.17 14.91 8.83
C LYS A 68 2.78 16.09 9.73
N GLY A 69 2.72 15.86 11.04
CA GLY A 69 2.54 16.92 12.02
C GLY A 69 3.73 17.87 12.00
N ILE A 70 3.45 19.17 12.00
CA ILE A 70 4.43 20.27 12.06
C ILE A 70 4.86 20.46 13.51
#